data_AF-A0A7C8MB25-F1
#
_entry.id   AF-A0A7C8MB25-F1
#
_cell.length_a   1.000
_cell.length_b   1.000
_cell.length_c   1.000
_cell.angle_alpha   90.00
_cell.angle_beta   90.00
_cell.angle_gamma   90.00
#
_symmetry.space_group_name_H-M   'P 1'
#
loop_
_entity.id
_entity.type
_entity.pdbx_description
1 polymer ?
#
loop_
_entity_poly.entity_id
_entity_poly.type
_entity_poly.pdbx_seq_one_letter_code
_entity_poly.pdbx_strand_id
1 'polypeptide(L)'
;MANIGPDQSYLRSQYTPCNGNSCYHDLQCGHRVRTTYNDNCGSNCVSELPKYRKANTTRRYVLGRPFVCTECLVAQVKAELVKDKATNLDTSDASTKATDDDKLFHAMVERWILLLKDNQVRASDRAAKVEPMLQFFADFPEAQGDLFAPPSPGRKLKRPSGRTPARNLHRKKARTNDKKGKEKAPEMDDLAGHLADTKVGLEKENEAMRIVREVLGALALDGKGGKKIGDREKG
;
A
#
# COMPACT_ATOMS: atom_id res chain seq x y z
N MET A 1 38.64 -13.36 -22.66
CA MET A 1 37.35 -13.38 -21.93
C MET A 1 36.80 -11.97 -21.96
N ALA A 2 35.68 -11.73 -22.66
CA ALA A 2 35.06 -10.41 -22.68
C ALA A 2 34.40 -10.18 -21.32
N ASN A 3 34.77 -9.08 -20.67
CA ASN A 3 34.17 -8.66 -19.41
C ASN A 3 32.80 -8.07 -19.74
N ILE A 4 31.77 -8.92 -19.84
CA ILE A 4 30.38 -8.49 -20.09
C ILE A 4 29.81 -8.01 -18.74
N GLY A 5 30.31 -6.88 -18.27
CA GLY A 5 29.66 -6.15 -17.19
C GLY A 5 28.36 -5.54 -17.71
N PRO A 6 27.34 -5.37 -16.84
CA PRO A 6 26.17 -4.57 -17.20
C PRO A 6 26.63 -3.17 -17.60
N ASP A 7 26.09 -2.65 -18.69
CA ASP A 7 26.38 -1.28 -19.13
C ASP A 7 26.04 -0.30 -17.99
N GLN A 8 27.03 0.48 -17.55
CA GLN A 8 26.86 1.46 -16.48
C GLN A 8 25.75 2.48 -16.81
N SER A 9 25.53 2.76 -18.10
CA SER A 9 24.46 3.65 -18.54
C SER A 9 23.08 3.10 -18.19
N TYR A 10 22.88 1.79 -18.35
CA TYR A 10 21.64 1.09 -18.04
C TYR A 10 21.36 1.11 -16.54
N LEU A 11 22.35 0.79 -15.71
CA LEU A 11 22.23 0.84 -14.25
C LEU A 11 21.89 2.24 -13.76
N ARG A 12 22.60 3.26 -14.26
CA ARG A 12 22.26 4.65 -13.92
C ARG A 12 20.82 4.97 -14.27
N SER A 13 20.31 4.52 -15.42
CA SER A 13 18.92 4.78 -15.80
C SER A 13 17.89 4.15 -14.85
N GLN A 14 18.13 2.93 -14.35
CA GLN A 14 17.19 2.22 -13.47
C GLN A 14 17.23 2.70 -12.02
N TYR A 15 18.36 3.24 -11.57
CA TYR A 15 18.57 3.61 -10.18
C TYR A 15 18.61 5.13 -9.94
N THR A 16 18.55 5.93 -11.01
CA THR A 16 18.41 7.39 -10.89
C THR A 16 16.97 7.74 -10.51
N PRO A 17 16.75 8.43 -9.37
CA PRO A 17 15.42 8.79 -8.92
C PRO A 17 14.65 9.60 -9.95
N CYS A 18 13.34 9.39 -9.99
CA CYS A 18 12.41 10.11 -10.86
C CYS A 18 12.67 9.91 -12.36
N ASN A 19 13.46 8.91 -12.75
CA ASN A 19 13.58 8.50 -14.14
C ASN A 19 12.40 7.59 -14.54
N GLY A 20 11.97 7.65 -15.80
CA GLY A 20 10.84 6.84 -16.29
C GLY A 20 11.06 5.31 -16.21
N ASN A 21 12.32 4.89 -16.08
CA ASN A 21 12.72 3.50 -15.93
C ASN A 21 13.14 3.13 -14.50
N SER A 22 12.99 4.05 -13.53
CA SER A 22 13.40 3.83 -12.15
C SER A 22 12.22 3.57 -11.23
N CYS A 23 12.43 2.68 -10.26
CA CYS A 23 11.51 2.50 -9.12
C CYS A 23 11.78 3.50 -7.99
N TYR A 24 12.74 4.42 -8.14
CA TYR A 24 13.13 5.33 -7.08
C TYR A 24 12.55 6.72 -7.31
N HIS A 25 12.07 7.35 -6.24
CA HIS A 25 11.54 8.72 -6.28
C HIS A 25 12.05 9.53 -5.10
N ASP A 26 12.54 10.73 -5.37
CA ASP A 26 12.85 11.70 -4.30
C ASP A 26 11.61 12.54 -4.03
N LEU A 27 11.15 12.56 -2.78
CA LEU A 27 9.93 13.25 -2.33
C LEU A 27 10.25 14.60 -1.67
N GLN A 28 9.29 15.53 -1.72
CA GLN A 28 9.39 16.87 -1.10
C GLN A 28 9.64 16.83 0.41
N CYS A 29 9.24 15.75 1.10
CA CYS A 29 9.55 15.54 2.51
C CYS A 29 11.03 15.24 2.78
N GLY A 30 11.88 15.17 1.75
CA GLY A 30 13.31 14.91 1.88
C GLY A 30 13.67 13.43 1.89
N HIS A 31 12.71 12.51 1.82
CA HIS A 31 12.99 11.07 1.70
C HIS A 31 13.05 10.59 0.25
N ARG A 32 13.89 9.58 0.01
CA ARG A 32 13.82 8.75 -1.19
C ARG A 32 12.92 7.57 -0.89
N VAL A 33 12.02 7.25 -1.81
CA VAL A 33 11.17 6.06 -1.72
C VAL A 33 11.41 5.13 -2.89
N ARG A 34 11.17 3.83 -2.66
CA ARG A 34 11.19 2.78 -3.68
C ARG A 34 9.78 2.24 -3.88
N THR A 35 9.37 2.13 -5.13
CA THR A 35 8.13 1.47 -5.55
C THR A 35 8.42 0.03 -6.00
N THR A 36 7.39 -0.82 -6.00
CA THR A 36 7.51 -2.22 -6.46
C THR A 36 7.77 -2.31 -7.97
N TYR A 37 7.22 -1.36 -8.73
CA TYR A 37 7.33 -1.30 -10.19
C TYR A 37 7.77 0.10 -10.60
N ASN A 38 8.32 0.23 -11.82
CA ASN A 38 8.58 1.53 -12.43
C ASN A 38 7.28 2.33 -12.49
N ASP A 39 7.24 3.44 -11.77
CA ASP A 39 6.04 4.25 -11.62
C ASP A 39 6.32 5.70 -12.00
N ASN A 40 5.27 6.42 -12.36
CA ASN A 40 5.38 7.83 -12.69
C ASN A 40 5.53 8.67 -11.42
N CYS A 41 6.27 9.77 -11.52
CA CYS A 41 6.41 10.73 -10.43
C CYS A 41 5.04 11.20 -9.92
N GLY A 42 4.90 11.23 -8.59
CA GLY A 42 3.71 11.75 -7.91
C GLY A 42 3.69 13.27 -7.87
N SER A 43 2.58 13.82 -7.39
CA SER A 43 2.41 15.26 -7.17
C SER A 43 3.43 15.85 -6.18
N ASN A 44 3.97 15.02 -5.28
CA ASN A 44 4.92 15.41 -4.25
C ASN A 44 6.38 14.93 -4.50
N CYS A 45 6.71 14.52 -5.72
CA CYS A 45 8.12 14.30 -6.09
C CYS A 45 8.87 15.64 -6.21
N VAL A 46 10.17 15.65 -5.87
CA VAL A 46 11.06 16.81 -6.01
C VAL A 46 11.35 17.11 -7.48
N SER A 47 11.50 16.06 -8.29
CA SER A 47 11.83 16.19 -9.70
C SER A 47 10.80 17.04 -10.44
N GLU A 48 11.25 18.17 -10.96
CA GLU A 48 10.52 19.00 -11.90
C GLU A 48 10.47 18.40 -13.31
N LEU A 49 11.14 17.26 -13.55
CA LEU A 49 11.16 16.61 -14.86
C LEU A 49 9.74 16.63 -15.44
N PRO A 50 9.60 17.11 -16.69
CA PRO A 50 8.29 17.34 -17.28
C PRO A 50 7.52 16.03 -17.23
N LYS A 51 6.55 15.96 -16.31
CA LYS A 51 5.69 14.80 -16.04
C LYS A 51 5.25 14.27 -17.40
N TYR A 52 5.91 13.20 -17.85
CA TYR A 52 6.06 12.82 -19.25
C TYR A 52 5.11 13.55 -20.21
N ARG A 53 5.55 14.66 -20.82
CA ARG A 53 4.85 15.25 -21.97
C ARG A 53 4.93 14.24 -23.12
N LYS A 54 4.04 13.25 -23.17
CA LYS A 54 3.73 12.61 -24.45
C LYS A 54 2.99 13.67 -25.26
N ALA A 55 3.69 14.25 -26.24
CA ALA A 55 3.32 15.45 -26.98
C ALA A 55 1.95 15.41 -27.67
N ASN A 56 1.23 14.27 -27.71
CA ASN A 56 -0.03 14.13 -28.44
C ASN A 56 -1.25 13.67 -27.62
N THR A 57 -1.17 13.60 -26.28
CA THR A 57 -2.34 13.29 -25.45
C THR A 57 -2.87 14.57 -24.79
N THR A 58 -3.92 15.15 -25.37
CA THR A 58 -4.71 16.29 -24.87
C THR A 58 -5.46 16.02 -23.56
N ARG A 59 -5.23 14.88 -22.90
CA ARG A 59 -5.76 14.64 -21.56
C ARG A 59 -4.99 15.50 -20.57
N ARG A 60 -5.69 16.44 -19.92
CA ARG A 60 -5.25 17.12 -18.69
C ARG A 60 -4.42 16.13 -17.87
N TYR A 61 -3.12 16.41 -17.78
CA TYR A 61 -2.19 15.61 -17.01
C TYR A 61 -2.66 15.63 -15.56
N VAL A 62 -3.33 14.56 -15.14
CA VAL A 62 -3.61 14.31 -13.73
C VAL A 62 -2.23 14.20 -13.09
N LEU A 63 -1.85 15.19 -12.28
CA LEU A 63 -0.67 15.11 -11.43
C LEU A 63 -0.72 13.74 -10.76
N GLY A 64 0.28 12.89 -10.99
CA GLY A 64 0.26 11.51 -10.49
C GLY A 64 -0.08 11.47 -9.01
N ARG A 65 -0.83 10.45 -8.58
CA ARG A 65 -1.22 10.26 -7.18
C ARG A 65 0.00 10.45 -6.25
N PRO A 66 -0.12 11.13 -5.10
CA PRO A 66 1.03 11.36 -4.24
C PRO A 66 1.62 10.04 -3.72
N PHE A 67 2.91 10.06 -3.40
CA PHE A 67 3.55 9.00 -2.62
C PHE A 67 3.49 9.32 -1.13
N VAL A 68 3.32 8.32 -0.27
CA VAL A 68 3.49 8.46 1.18
C VAL A 68 4.65 7.59 1.61
N CYS A 69 5.66 8.24 2.19
CA CYS A 69 6.75 7.57 2.87
C CYS A 69 6.22 6.97 4.18
N THR A 70 6.38 5.66 4.34
CA THR A 70 5.92 4.92 5.53
C THR A 70 6.54 5.43 6.82
N GLU A 71 7.79 5.89 6.79
CA GLU A 71 8.43 6.48 7.97
C GLU A 71 7.87 7.86 8.35
N CYS A 72 7.56 8.71 7.37
CA CYS A 72 6.87 9.97 7.63
C CYS A 72 5.49 9.71 8.24
N LEU A 73 4.77 8.71 7.72
CA LEU A 73 3.47 8.32 8.25
C LEU A 73 3.59 7.84 9.70
N VAL A 74 4.53 6.95 9.98
CA VAL A 74 4.80 6.47 11.34
C VAL A 74 5.14 7.63 12.28
N ALA A 75 6.00 8.56 11.86
CA ALA A 75 6.35 9.74 12.65
C ALA A 75 5.13 10.63 12.94
N GLN A 76 4.26 10.84 11.93
CA GLN A 76 3.02 11.58 12.10
C GLN A 76 2.08 10.90 13.10
N VAL A 77 1.84 9.59 12.96
CA VAL A 77 0.97 8.84 13.88
C VAL A 77 1.52 8.86 15.31
N LYS A 78 2.85 8.74 15.48
CA LYS A 78 3.48 8.88 16.80
C LYS A 78 3.25 10.26 17.40
N ALA A 79 3.38 11.32 16.61
CA ALA A 79 3.12 12.68 17.07
C ALA A 79 1.65 12.89 17.46
N GLU A 80 0.70 12.34 16.70
CA GLU A 80 -0.73 12.36 17.02
C GLU A 80 -1.02 11.64 18.35
N LEU A 81 -0.45 10.45 18.57
CA LEU A 81 -0.60 9.74 19.84
C LEU A 81 -0.06 10.51 21.04
N VAL A 82 1.11 11.15 20.89
CA VAL A 82 1.67 11.97 21.97
C VAL A 82 0.75 13.15 22.27
N LYS A 83 0.19 13.78 21.23
CA LYS A 83 -0.78 14.87 21.36
C LYS A 83 -2.06 14.40 22.08
N ASP A 84 -2.60 13.25 21.70
CA ASP A 84 -3.80 12.69 22.32
C ASP A 84 -3.57 12.32 23.79
N LYS A 85 -2.39 11.77 24.12
CA LYS A 85 -2.01 11.51 25.51
C LYS A 85 -1.86 12.80 26.31
N ALA A 86 -1.28 13.84 25.71
CA ALA A 86 -1.12 15.13 26.35
C ALA A 86 -2.46 15.79 26.71
N THR A 87 -3.47 15.65 25.85
CA THR A 87 -4.82 16.20 26.09
C THR A 87 -5.65 15.40 27.11
N ASN A 88 -5.32 14.14 27.36
CA ASN A 88 -6.10 13.24 28.24
C ASN A 88 -5.50 13.08 29.66
N LEU A 89 -4.38 13.75 29.96
CA LEU A 89 -3.65 13.62 31.23
C LEU A 89 -4.42 14.13 32.47
N ASP A 90 -5.50 14.88 32.31
CA ASP A 90 -6.31 15.39 33.44
C ASP A 90 -7.23 14.34 34.09
N THR A 91 -7.24 13.09 33.61
CA THR A 91 -8.06 12.02 34.19
C THR A 91 -7.20 10.84 34.64
N SER A 92 -6.96 10.83 35.95
CA SER A 92 -6.18 9.88 36.76
C SER A 92 -6.52 8.40 36.54
N ASP A 93 -5.53 7.61 36.07
CA ASP A 93 -5.08 6.33 36.68
C ASP A 93 -4.03 5.67 35.76
N ALA A 94 -2.78 5.57 36.25
CA ALA A 94 -1.58 5.37 35.42
C ALA A 94 -0.93 3.97 35.50
N SER A 95 -1.56 2.96 36.12
CA SER A 95 -0.77 1.81 36.60
C SER A 95 -0.65 0.57 35.68
N THR A 96 -1.28 0.47 34.49
CA THR A 96 -1.23 -0.80 33.70
C THR A 96 -1.19 -0.69 32.15
N LYS A 97 -1.00 0.49 31.54
CA LYS A 97 -1.33 0.71 30.10
C LYS A 97 -0.23 0.47 29.05
N ALA A 98 1.00 0.12 29.43
CA ALA A 98 2.12 0.12 28.48
C ALA A 98 1.96 -0.84 27.29
N THR A 99 1.37 -2.03 27.48
CA THR A 99 1.15 -2.99 26.38
C THR A 99 0.00 -2.63 25.45
N ASP A 100 -0.90 -1.75 25.88
CA ASP A 100 -2.06 -1.33 25.08
C ASP A 100 -1.69 -0.19 24.14
N ASP A 101 -0.68 0.61 24.50
CA ASP A 101 -0.18 1.72 23.67
C ASP A 101 0.40 1.25 22.33
N ASP A 102 1.17 0.16 22.32
CA ASP A 102 1.74 -0.38 21.08
C ASP A 102 0.66 -0.93 20.15
N LYS A 103 -0.35 -1.61 20.71
CA LYS A 103 -1.50 -2.12 19.92
C LYS A 103 -2.30 -0.96 19.34
N LEU A 104 -2.54 0.08 20.13
CA LEU A 104 -3.23 1.28 19.68
C LEU A 104 -2.44 1.98 18.55
N PHE A 105 -1.12 2.09 18.70
CA PHE A 105 -0.25 2.65 17.67
C PHE A 105 -0.34 1.86 16.37
N HIS A 106 -0.20 0.54 16.42
CA HIS A 106 -0.31 -0.30 15.22
C HIS A 106 -1.69 -0.19 14.57
N ALA A 107 -2.78 -0.19 15.36
CA ALA A 107 -4.14 -0.03 14.85
C ALA A 107 -4.35 1.35 14.17
N MET A 108 -3.76 2.41 14.73
CA MET A 108 -3.80 3.74 14.10
C MET A 108 -3.02 3.78 12.79
N VAL A 109 -1.81 3.23 12.76
CA VAL A 109 -1.01 3.16 11.51
C VAL A 109 -1.76 2.38 10.44
N GLU A 110 -2.35 1.23 10.78
CA GLU A 110 -3.11 0.41 9.83
C GLU A 110 -4.35 1.15 9.30
N ARG A 111 -5.11 1.82 10.18
CA ARG A 111 -6.24 2.66 9.79
C ARG A 111 -5.82 3.76 8.80
N TRP A 112 -4.71 4.44 9.07
CA TRP A 112 -4.17 5.45 8.16
C TRP A 112 -3.76 4.84 6.80
N ILE A 113 -3.13 3.67 6.79
CA ILE A 113 -2.78 2.98 5.54
C ILE A 113 -4.04 2.65 4.72
N LEU A 114 -5.12 2.21 5.35
CA LEU A 114 -6.40 1.95 4.67
C LEU A 114 -7.00 3.23 4.07
N LEU A 115 -7.05 4.32 4.84
CA LEU A 115 -7.52 5.63 4.34
C LEU A 115 -6.68 6.14 3.17
N LEU A 116 -5.36 5.93 3.19
CA LEU A 116 -4.48 6.30 2.10
C LEU A 116 -4.76 5.46 0.84
N LYS A 117 -5.04 4.16 1.00
CA LYS A 117 -5.43 3.29 -0.13
C LYS A 117 -6.73 3.74 -0.78
N ASP A 118 -7.74 4.11 0.02
CA ASP A 118 -9.03 4.58 -0.48
C ASP A 118 -8.90 5.90 -1.26
N ASN A 119 -8.01 6.78 -0.79
CA ASN A 119 -7.66 8.04 -1.48
C ASN A 119 -6.67 7.84 -2.64
N GLN A 120 -6.40 6.58 -3.02
CA GLN A 120 -5.51 6.22 -4.11
C GLN A 120 -4.07 6.73 -3.91
N VAL A 121 -3.66 6.95 -2.67
CA VAL A 121 -2.29 7.36 -2.33
C VAL A 121 -1.38 6.13 -2.38
N ARG A 122 -0.17 6.33 -2.90
CA ARG A 122 0.81 5.25 -3.07
C ARG A 122 1.71 5.16 -1.85
N ALA A 123 1.49 4.16 -0.99
CA ALA A 123 2.45 3.86 0.07
C ALA A 123 3.75 3.33 -0.54
N SER A 124 4.89 3.82 -0.07
CA SER A 124 6.20 3.41 -0.60
C SER A 124 7.23 3.34 0.51
N ASP A 125 8.13 2.36 0.38
CA ASP A 125 9.16 2.10 1.37
C ASP A 125 10.29 3.12 1.25
N ARG A 126 10.86 3.52 2.38
CA ARG A 126 12.02 4.41 2.37
C ARG A 126 13.22 3.68 1.78
N ALA A 127 13.94 4.37 0.90
CA ALA A 127 15.24 3.95 0.40
C ALA A 127 16.33 4.92 0.90
N ALA A 128 17.55 4.42 1.05
CA ALA A 128 18.70 5.25 1.37
C ALA A 128 19.02 6.20 0.21
N LYS A 129 19.49 7.41 0.54
CA LYS A 129 20.00 8.35 -0.48
C LYS A 129 21.46 8.05 -0.78
N VAL A 130 21.69 6.97 -1.52
CA VAL A 130 23.02 6.61 -2.02
C VAL A 130 23.13 6.89 -3.52
N GLU A 131 24.35 6.85 -4.05
CA GLU A 131 24.55 6.92 -5.50
C GLU A 131 23.83 5.76 -6.22
N PRO A 132 23.32 5.94 -7.44
CA PRO A 132 22.59 4.90 -8.18
C PRO A 132 23.34 3.56 -8.27
N MET A 133 24.67 3.61 -8.43
CA MET A 133 25.51 2.39 -8.48
C MET A 133 25.54 1.66 -7.14
N LEU A 134 25.56 2.37 -6.02
CA LEU A 134 25.50 1.78 -4.68
C LEU A 134 24.10 1.27 -4.35
N GLN A 135 23.07 1.93 -4.87
CA GLN A 135 21.67 1.49 -4.73
C GLN A 135 21.45 0.12 -5.39
N PHE A 136 22.08 -0.12 -6.55
CA PHE A 136 22.06 -1.43 -7.19
C PHE A 136 22.56 -2.53 -6.24
N PHE A 137 23.71 -2.33 -5.58
CA PHE A 137 24.24 -3.33 -4.66
C PHE A 137 23.36 -3.55 -3.42
N ALA A 138 22.62 -2.53 -2.98
CA ALA A 138 21.69 -2.67 -1.85
C ALA A 138 20.54 -3.64 -2.13
N ASP A 139 20.17 -3.83 -3.41
CA ASP A 139 19.09 -4.73 -3.83
C ASP A 139 19.51 -6.21 -3.89
N PHE A 140 20.81 -6.50 -3.85
CA PHE A 140 21.31 -7.87 -3.78
C PHE A 140 21.57 -8.23 -2.32
N PRO A 141 20.74 -9.08 -1.69
CA PRO A 141 20.98 -9.52 -0.31
C PRO A 141 22.34 -10.23 -0.18
N GLU A 142 22.85 -10.77 -1.29
CA GLU A 142 24.16 -11.41 -1.41
C GLU A 142 25.32 -10.45 -1.19
N ALA A 143 25.15 -9.17 -1.54
CA ALA A 143 26.13 -8.11 -1.31
C ALA A 143 26.10 -7.58 0.13
N GLN A 144 25.04 -7.86 0.91
CA GLN A 144 24.91 -7.39 2.30
C GLN A 144 25.69 -8.25 3.32
N GLY A 145 26.61 -9.10 2.85
CA GLY A 145 27.70 -9.62 3.65
C GLY A 145 27.49 -11.01 4.26
N ASP A 146 26.31 -11.62 4.18
CA ASP A 146 26.10 -12.94 4.81
C ASP A 146 26.65 -14.12 3.98
N LEU A 147 26.93 -13.88 2.69
CA LEU A 147 27.56 -14.89 1.80
C LEU A 147 29.09 -14.91 1.85
N PHE A 148 29.71 -13.80 2.26
CA PHE A 148 31.16 -13.71 2.44
C PHE A 148 31.57 -13.57 3.91
N ALA A 149 30.61 -13.45 4.83
CA ALA A 149 30.90 -13.57 6.25
C ALA A 149 31.56 -14.94 6.49
N PRO A 150 32.75 -14.98 7.11
CA PRO A 150 33.34 -16.25 7.52
C PRO A 150 32.31 -17.00 8.37
N PRO A 151 32.15 -18.32 8.17
CA PRO A 151 31.15 -19.10 8.88
C PRO A 151 31.32 -18.85 10.37
N SER A 152 30.29 -18.30 11.02
CA SER A 152 30.38 -17.93 12.42
C SER A 152 30.67 -19.20 13.24
N PRO A 153 31.81 -19.26 13.95
CA PRO A 153 32.22 -20.47 14.67
C PRO A 153 31.17 -20.78 15.73
N GLY A 154 30.35 -21.81 15.49
CA GLY A 154 29.26 -22.21 16.40
C GLY A 154 27.90 -22.40 15.73
N ARG A 155 27.66 -21.85 14.53
CA ARG A 155 26.44 -22.18 13.78
C ARG A 155 26.61 -23.53 13.08
N LYS A 156 26.24 -24.61 13.76
CA LYS A 156 26.00 -25.90 13.10
C LYS A 156 24.85 -25.69 12.12
N LEU A 157 25.19 -25.48 10.84
CA LEU A 157 24.24 -25.49 9.73
C LEU A 157 23.40 -26.77 9.89
N LYS A 158 22.14 -26.61 10.32
CA LYS A 158 21.15 -27.68 10.21
C LYS A 158 21.05 -27.95 8.72
N ARG A 159 21.77 -28.97 8.24
CA ARG A 159 21.61 -29.47 6.87
C ARG A 159 20.10 -29.62 6.67
N PRO A 160 19.50 -29.03 5.63
CA PRO A 160 18.12 -29.32 5.30
C PRO A 160 18.06 -30.85 5.19
N SER A 161 17.38 -31.50 6.14
CA SER A 161 17.33 -32.96 6.17
C SER A 161 16.63 -33.33 4.88
N GLY A 162 17.37 -33.87 3.93
CA GLY A 162 16.83 -34.37 2.68
C GLY A 162 15.82 -35.46 3.00
N ARG A 163 14.55 -35.07 3.13
CA ARG A 163 13.45 -35.95 2.79
C ARG A 163 13.51 -36.08 1.27
N THR A 164 14.33 -37.01 0.82
CA THR A 164 14.15 -37.64 -0.48
C THR A 164 12.66 -38.01 -0.58
N PRO A 165 11.91 -37.53 -1.59
CA PRO A 165 10.57 -38.04 -1.81
C PRO A 165 10.71 -39.53 -2.11
N ALA A 166 10.26 -40.35 -1.16
CA ALA A 166 10.17 -41.78 -1.34
C ALA A 166 9.32 -42.04 -2.59
N ARG A 167 9.99 -42.55 -3.60
CA ARG A 167 9.49 -42.89 -4.92
C ARG A 167 8.52 -44.07 -4.75
N ASN A 168 7.27 -43.79 -4.38
CA ASN A 168 6.18 -44.77 -4.40
C ASN A 168 5.73 -45.02 -5.85
N LEU A 169 6.62 -45.65 -6.61
CA LEU A 169 6.34 -46.29 -7.89
C LEU A 169 5.58 -47.60 -7.64
N HIS A 170 4.32 -47.53 -7.21
CA HIS A 170 3.43 -48.70 -7.17
C HIS A 170 2.08 -48.40 -7.82
N ARG A 171 2.06 -48.56 -9.15
CA ARG A 171 1.27 -49.61 -9.83
C ARG A 171 -0.18 -49.80 -9.35
N LYS A 172 -1.12 -49.03 -9.93
CA LYS A 172 -2.48 -49.52 -10.25
C LYS A 172 -2.89 -48.87 -11.59
N LYS A 173 -2.60 -49.54 -12.70
CA LYS A 173 -3.54 -50.35 -13.50
C LYS A 173 -4.81 -49.59 -13.89
N ALA A 174 -4.79 -49.16 -15.16
CA ALA A 174 -5.87 -49.18 -16.14
C ALA A 174 -7.30 -49.37 -15.62
N ARG A 175 -8.13 -48.36 -15.86
CA ARG A 175 -9.48 -48.57 -16.41
C ARG A 175 -9.82 -47.41 -17.36
N THR A 176 -9.73 -47.74 -18.64
CA THR A 176 -10.48 -47.12 -19.71
C THR A 176 -11.96 -47.07 -19.33
N ASN A 177 -12.60 -45.93 -19.52
CA ASN A 177 -13.98 -45.89 -19.99
C ASN A 177 -14.20 -44.62 -20.79
N ASP A 178 -14.37 -44.84 -22.09
CA ASP A 178 -15.16 -44.04 -23.01
C ASP A 178 -16.30 -43.29 -22.32
N LYS A 179 -16.37 -41.98 -22.59
CA LYS A 179 -17.63 -41.27 -22.77
C LYS A 179 -17.42 -40.03 -23.64
N LYS A 180 -17.28 -40.30 -24.93
CA LYS A 180 -18.13 -39.77 -26.02
C LYS A 180 -18.91 -38.49 -25.68
N GLY A 181 -18.43 -37.38 -26.25
CA GLY A 181 -19.19 -36.36 -26.97
C GLY A 181 -20.44 -35.75 -26.31
N LYS A 182 -20.32 -34.49 -25.90
CA LYS A 182 -21.34 -33.49 -26.21
C LYS A 182 -20.72 -32.09 -26.18
N GLU A 183 -20.42 -31.59 -27.37
CA GLU A 183 -20.29 -30.15 -27.61
C GLU A 183 -21.61 -29.49 -27.21
N LYS A 184 -21.58 -28.70 -26.14
CA LYS A 184 -22.59 -27.69 -25.86
C LYS A 184 -21.90 -26.34 -25.97
N ALA A 185 -22.48 -25.49 -26.81
CA ALA A 185 -22.10 -24.09 -26.96
C ALA A 185 -22.06 -23.36 -25.61
N PRO A 186 -21.23 -22.32 -25.46
CA PRO A 186 -21.25 -21.48 -24.26
C PRO A 186 -22.57 -20.71 -24.19
N GLU A 187 -23.45 -21.18 -23.32
CA GLU A 187 -24.69 -20.51 -22.92
C GLU A 187 -24.31 -19.30 -22.06
N MET A 188 -24.42 -18.11 -22.65
CA MET A 188 -24.20 -16.83 -21.97
C MET A 188 -25.46 -16.41 -21.24
N ASP A 189 -25.78 -16.98 -20.08
CA ASP A 189 -26.79 -16.36 -19.19
C ASP A 189 -26.85 -16.96 -17.77
N ASP A 190 -25.81 -16.77 -16.94
CA ASP A 190 -25.90 -17.18 -15.52
C ASP A 190 -25.15 -16.23 -14.55
N LEU A 191 -25.11 -14.94 -14.89
CA LEU A 191 -24.64 -13.90 -13.95
C LEU A 191 -25.71 -13.47 -12.94
N ALA A 192 -26.99 -13.80 -13.18
CA ALA A 192 -28.08 -13.44 -12.27
C ALA A 192 -28.13 -14.33 -11.00
N GLY A 193 -27.66 -15.58 -11.08
CA GLY A 193 -27.63 -16.51 -9.94
C GLY A 193 -26.60 -16.15 -8.87
N HIS A 194 -25.49 -15.51 -9.25
CA HIS A 194 -24.41 -15.16 -8.32
C HIS A 194 -24.67 -13.91 -7.46
N LEU A 195 -25.72 -13.13 -7.75
CA LEU A 195 -26.09 -11.95 -6.95
C LEU A 195 -27.00 -12.29 -5.76
N ALA A 196 -27.63 -13.47 -5.74
CA ALA A 196 -28.51 -13.88 -4.64
C ALA A 196 -27.74 -14.27 -3.37
N ASP A 197 -26.52 -14.79 -3.51
CA ASP A 197 -25.69 -15.25 -2.39
C ASP A 197 -24.78 -14.17 -1.80
N THR A 198 -24.69 -13.00 -2.43
CA THR A 198 -24.09 -11.79 -1.83
C THR A 198 -25.12 -10.98 -1.06
N LYS A 199 -26.07 -11.63 -0.38
CA LYS A 199 -26.83 -10.99 0.70
C LYS A 199 -25.91 -10.91 1.92
N VAL A 200 -24.90 -10.05 1.83
CA VAL A 200 -24.03 -9.67 2.94
C VAL A 200 -24.95 -9.06 3.99
N GLY A 201 -25.21 -9.82 5.05
CA GLY A 201 -26.03 -9.42 6.18
C GLY A 201 -25.42 -8.21 6.87
N LEU A 202 -25.82 -7.02 6.44
CA LEU A 202 -25.69 -5.76 7.18
C LEU A 202 -26.79 -5.67 8.26
N GLU A 203 -27.09 -6.76 8.97
CA GLU A 203 -28.16 -6.78 9.98
C GLU A 203 -27.70 -6.28 11.36
N LYS A 204 -26.44 -5.85 11.49
CA LYS A 204 -25.98 -5.11 12.66
C LYS A 204 -25.42 -3.77 12.22
N GLU A 205 -26.32 -2.80 12.07
CA GLU A 205 -25.94 -1.40 12.00
C GLU A 205 -25.19 -1.10 13.31
N ASN A 206 -23.87 -0.93 13.24
CA ASN A 206 -23.06 -0.57 14.40
C ASN A 206 -23.66 0.71 15.01
N GLU A 207 -23.77 0.78 16.35
CA GLU A 207 -24.30 1.93 17.11
C GLU A 207 -23.73 3.27 16.58
N ALA A 208 -22.45 3.26 16.19
CA ALA A 208 -21.75 4.39 15.60
C ALA A 208 -22.39 4.90 14.28
N MET A 209 -22.83 4.01 13.38
CA MET A 209 -23.52 4.42 12.14
C MET A 209 -24.92 4.97 12.40
N ARG A 210 -25.62 4.47 13.43
CA ARG A 210 -26.91 5.03 13.84
C ARG A 210 -26.76 6.48 14.29
N ILE A 211 -25.75 6.76 15.13
CA ILE A 211 -25.45 8.11 15.61
C ILE A 211 -25.09 9.06 14.45
N VAL A 212 -24.25 8.61 13.51
CA VAL A 212 -23.88 9.43 12.35
C VAL A 212 -25.08 9.79 11.48
N ARG A 213 -26.02 8.85 11.28
CA ARG A 213 -27.26 9.11 10.53
C ARG A 213 -28.16 10.11 11.26
N GLU A 214 -28.27 10.02 12.57
CA GLU A 214 -29.07 10.93 13.39
C GLU A 214 -28.53 12.37 13.32
N VAL A 215 -27.21 12.55 13.46
CA VAL A 215 -26.56 13.88 13.37
C VAL A 215 -26.72 14.51 11.98
N LEU A 216 -26.55 13.71 10.91
CA LEU A 216 -26.74 14.20 9.54
C LEU A 216 -28.20 14.56 9.24
N GLY A 217 -29.16 13.82 9.82
CA GLY A 217 -30.59 14.12 9.71
C GLY A 217 -30.95 15.46 10.36
N ALA A 218 -30.42 15.74 11.56
CA ALA A 218 -30.64 17.01 12.25
C ALA A 218 -30.12 18.21 11.45
N LEU A 219 -28.90 18.11 10.91
CA LEU A 219 -28.28 19.20 10.13
C LEU A 219 -28.99 19.47 8.80
N ALA A 220 -29.58 18.45 8.17
CA ALA A 220 -30.30 18.61 6.91
C ALA A 220 -31.66 19.33 7.06
N LEU A 221 -32.27 19.29 8.25
CA LEU A 221 -33.58 19.89 8.51
C LEU A 221 -33.51 21.37 8.89
N ASP A 222 -32.39 21.85 9.43
CA ASP A 222 -32.21 23.26 9.77
C ASP A 222 -32.02 24.18 8.55
N GLY A 223 -31.80 23.61 7.35
CA GLY A 223 -31.56 24.37 6.12
C GLY A 223 -32.79 24.96 5.42
N LYS A 224 -34.04 24.65 5.85
CA LYS A 224 -35.26 25.09 5.15
C LYS A 224 -36.04 26.23 5.83
N GLY A 225 -35.54 26.77 6.93
CA GLY A 225 -36.13 27.91 7.64
C GLY A 225 -35.66 29.28 7.14
N GLY A 226 -35.63 29.51 5.82
CA GLY A 226 -35.33 30.81 5.22
C GLY A 226 -36.43 31.83 5.51
N LYS A 227 -36.43 32.38 6.73
CA LYS A 227 -37.30 33.47 7.17
C LYS A 227 -36.92 34.71 6.36
N LYS A 228 -37.74 35.05 5.35
CA LYS A 228 -37.68 36.33 4.65
C LYS A 228 -37.85 37.44 5.68
N ILE A 229 -36.75 38.04 6.11
CA ILE A 229 -36.79 39.32 6.83
C ILE A 229 -37.12 40.35 5.76
N GLY A 230 -38.39 40.71 5.75
CA GLY A 230 -38.96 41.68 4.84
C GLY A 230 -38.41 43.08 5.08
N ASP A 231 -38.30 43.77 3.96
CA ASP A 231 -38.50 45.21 3.75
C ASP A 231 -38.89 46.01 5.00
N ARG A 232 -38.10 47.04 5.31
CA ARG A 232 -38.65 48.22 5.97
C ARG A 232 -37.81 49.49 5.77
N GLU A 233 -38.49 50.47 5.14
CA GLU A 233 -38.38 51.93 5.28
C GLU A 233 -37.10 52.60 4.76
N LYS A 234 -37.11 53.26 3.60
CA LYS A 234 -37.65 54.62 3.33
C LYS A 234 -37.33 55.63 4.44
N GLY A 235 -36.39 56.51 4.13
CA GLY A 235 -36.03 57.74 4.85
C GLY A 235 -34.88 58.41 4.13
#